data_AF-A0AA43UEZ6-F1
#
_entry.id   AF-A0AA43UEZ6-F1
#
_cell.length_a   1.000
_cell.length_b   1.000
_cell.length_c   1.000
_cell.angle_alpha   90.00
_cell.angle_beta   90.00
_cell.angle_gamma   90.00
#
_symmetry.space_group_name_H-M   'P 1'
#
loop_
_entity.id
_entity.type
_entity.pdbx_description
1 polymer ?
#
loop_
_entity_poly.entity_id
_entity_poly.type
_entity_poly.pdbx_seq_one_letter_code
_entity_poly.pdbx_strand_id
1 'polypeptide(L)'
;KCYDLELYAPGKDAWLECSSCSNFTDFQARRARIKYRPEPHLKSEFVHTLNGSGLALPRTIVAILENYQNEDGSVTIPEVLRPYMGGQEKITKK
;
A
#
# COMPACT_ATOMS: atom_id res chain seq x y z
N LYS A 1 -15.72 -4.35 -6.49
CA LYS A 1 -14.60 -5.18 -7.02
C LYS A 1 -13.39 -4.97 -6.12
N CYS A 2 -12.60 -6.01 -5.86
CA CYS A 2 -11.39 -5.97 -5.04
C CYS A 2 -10.21 -6.51 -5.84
N TYR A 3 -9.03 -5.92 -5.64
CA TYR A 3 -7.76 -6.40 -6.18
C TYR A 3 -6.72 -6.35 -5.10
N ASP A 4 -6.00 -7.45 -4.92
CA ASP A 4 -4.93 -7.55 -3.94
C ASP A 4 -3.58 -7.52 -4.66
N LEU A 5 -2.62 -6.83 -4.05
CA LEU A 5 -1.23 -6.86 -4.44
C LEU A 5 -0.47 -7.72 -3.45
N GLU A 6 0.34 -8.63 -3.95
CA GLU A 6 1.16 -9.53 -3.14
C GLU A 6 2.63 -9.26 -3.41
N LEU A 7 3.43 -9.23 -2.34
CA LEU A 7 4.88 -9.16 -2.39
C LEU A 7 5.45 -10.55 -2.17
N TYR A 8 6.50 -10.87 -2.90
CA TYR A 8 7.23 -12.11 -2.66
C TYR A 8 8.08 -12.02 -1.38
N ALA A 9 7.95 -13.02 -0.51
CA ALA A 9 8.68 -13.14 0.75
C ALA A 9 9.63 -14.35 0.71
N PRO A 10 10.91 -14.15 0.32
CA PRO A 10 11.90 -15.23 0.22
C PRO A 10 12.04 -16.08 1.48
N GLY A 11 11.90 -15.50 2.68
CA GLY A 11 12.02 -16.24 3.94
C GLY A 11 10.91 -17.27 4.17
N LYS A 12 9.78 -17.13 3.44
CA LYS A 12 8.64 -18.05 3.49
C LYS A 12 8.34 -18.76 2.18
N ASP A 13 9.10 -18.46 1.11
CA ASP A 13 8.85 -18.97 -0.25
C ASP A 13 7.38 -18.82 -0.68
N ALA A 14 6.83 -17.61 -0.51
CA ALA A 14 5.42 -17.34 -0.76
C ALA A 14 5.14 -15.89 -1.16
N TRP A 15 4.02 -15.69 -1.86
CA TRP A 15 3.45 -14.37 -2.10
C TRP A 15 2.53 -14.00 -0.93
N LEU A 16 2.76 -12.84 -0.33
CA LEU A 16 2.01 -12.34 0.81
C LEU A 16 1.37 -11.00 0.45
N GLU A 17 0.07 -10.89 0.66
CA GLU A 17 -0.70 -9.66 0.46
C GLU A 17 0.00 -8.46 1.13
N CYS A 18 0.08 -7.32 0.46
CA CYS A 18 0.60 -6.05 1.00
C CYS A 18 -0.36 -4.88 0.79
N SER A 19 -1.37 -5.07 -0.05
CA SER A 19 -2.43 -4.13 -0.31
C SER A 19 -3.69 -4.82 -0.79
N SER A 20 -4.82 -4.25 -0.43
CA SER A 20 -6.13 -4.57 -0.96
C SER A 20 -6.80 -3.28 -1.43
N CYS A 21 -7.17 -3.23 -2.71
CA CYS A 21 -7.76 -2.08 -3.38
C CYS A 21 -9.19 -2.40 -3.80
N SER A 22 -10.16 -1.72 -3.21
CA SER A 22 -11.58 -2.03 -3.33
C SER A 22 -12.42 -0.84 -3.80
N ASN A 23 -13.30 -1.12 -4.76
CA ASN A 23 -14.42 -0.26 -5.14
C ASN A 23 -15.70 -0.77 -4.47
N PHE A 24 -16.23 0.02 -3.54
CA PHE A 24 -17.44 -0.27 -2.76
C PHE A 24 -18.71 0.27 -3.41
N THR A 25 -18.60 0.99 -4.52
CA THR A 25 -19.71 1.74 -5.13
C THR A 25 -20.40 2.58 -4.05
N ASP A 26 -21.72 2.55 -3.95
CA ASP A 26 -22.47 3.33 -2.97
C ASP A 26 -22.64 2.66 -1.59
N PHE A 27 -22.06 1.46 -1.36
CA PHE A 27 -22.35 0.65 -0.15
C PHE A 27 -22.02 1.37 1.16
N GLN A 28 -20.83 1.95 1.27
CA GLN A 28 -20.41 2.70 2.45
C GLN A 28 -21.15 4.05 2.52
N ALA A 29 -21.34 4.71 1.38
CA ALA A 29 -22.03 5.99 1.27
C ALA A 29 -23.51 5.89 1.71
N ARG A 30 -24.21 4.79 1.41
CA ARG A 30 -25.57 4.52 1.89
C ARG A 30 -25.63 4.39 3.41
N ARG A 31 -24.66 3.70 4.02
CA ARG A 31 -24.58 3.51 5.48
C ARG A 31 -24.24 4.81 6.22
N ALA A 32 -23.31 5.58 5.69
CA ALA A 32 -22.86 6.84 6.28
C ALA A 32 -23.68 8.07 5.83
N ARG A 33 -24.68 7.88 4.95
CA ARG A 33 -25.49 8.94 4.32
C ARG A 33 -24.66 10.01 3.58
N ILE A 34 -23.57 9.61 2.94
CA ILE A 34 -22.69 10.52 2.18
C ILE A 34 -23.27 10.71 0.78
N LYS A 35 -23.66 11.94 0.46
CA LYS A 35 -24.28 12.28 -0.82
C LYS A 35 -23.56 13.46 -1.47
N TYR A 36 -23.60 13.49 -2.79
CA TYR A 36 -23.28 14.68 -3.56
C TYR A 36 -24.51 15.15 -4.33
N ARG A 37 -24.49 16.41 -4.77
CA ARG A 37 -25.52 16.96 -5.64
C ARG A 37 -24.84 17.41 -6.93
N PRO A 38 -25.19 16.87 -8.11
CA PRO A 38 -24.55 17.26 -9.36
C PRO A 38 -24.76 18.74 -9.70
N GLU A 39 -25.97 19.25 -9.50
CA GLU A 39 -26.32 20.65 -9.70
C GLU A 39 -27.34 21.12 -8.65
N PRO A 40 -27.41 22.41 -8.29
CA PRO A 40 -28.23 22.89 -7.17
C PRO A 40 -29.70 22.45 -7.18
N HIS A 41 -30.29 22.29 -8.38
CA HIS A 41 -31.69 21.92 -8.60
C HIS A 41 -31.92 20.42 -8.81
N LEU A 42 -30.86 19.62 -8.92
CA LEU A 42 -30.94 18.17 -9.11
C LEU A 42 -31.01 17.43 -7.77
N LYS A 43 -31.55 16.21 -7.80
CA LYS A 43 -31.63 15.33 -6.64
C LYS A 43 -30.22 14.92 -6.21
N SER A 44 -30.01 14.82 -4.89
CA SER A 44 -28.74 14.31 -4.36
C SER A 44 -28.61 12.80 -4.56
N GLU A 45 -27.41 12.37 -4.93
CA GLU A 45 -27.03 10.99 -5.24
C GLU A 45 -25.96 10.51 -4.24
N PHE A 46 -25.90 9.20 -3.99
CA PHE A 46 -24.86 8.62 -3.14
C PHE A 46 -23.54 8.59 -3.92
N VAL A 47 -22.45 9.00 -3.28
CA VAL A 47 -21.13 8.92 -3.89
C VAL A 47 -20.66 7.47 -3.96
N HIS A 48 -19.76 7.18 -4.89
CA HIS A 48 -18.99 5.94 -4.85
C HIS A 48 -17.76 6.11 -3.96
N THR A 49 -17.46 5.10 -3.14
CA THR A 49 -16.26 5.09 -2.29
C THR A 49 -15.28 4.02 -2.76
N LEU A 50 -14.00 4.36 -2.70
CA LEU A 50 -12.89 3.47 -2.93
C LEU A 50 -11.92 3.58 -1.77
N ASN A 51 -11.23 2.49 -1.44
CA ASN A 51 -10.04 2.54 -0.60
C ASN A 51 -9.01 1.54 -1.09
N GLY A 52 -7.75 1.79 -0.73
CA GLY A 52 -6.62 0.95 -1.07
C GLY A 52 -5.45 1.25 -0.15
N SER A 53 -4.70 0.22 0.22
CA SER A 53 -3.44 0.42 0.94
C SER A 53 -2.34 0.83 -0.04
N GLY A 54 -1.48 1.78 0.32
CA GLY A 54 -0.43 2.28 -0.58
C GLY A 54 0.94 2.41 0.08
N LEU A 55 1.48 1.42 0.80
CA LEU A 55 1.10 0.01 1.02
C LEU A 55 1.06 -0.24 2.55
N ALA A 56 0.88 -1.49 2.99
CA ALA A 56 1.02 -1.83 4.41
C ALA A 56 2.49 -1.74 4.88
N LEU A 57 2.84 -0.66 5.59
CA LEU A 57 4.22 -0.33 5.97
C LEU A 57 5.02 -1.50 6.59
N PRO A 58 4.53 -2.24 7.61
CA PRO A 58 5.30 -3.35 8.17
C PRO A 58 5.60 -4.46 7.16
N ARG A 59 4.64 -4.76 6.26
CA ARG A 59 4.82 -5.78 5.21
C ARG A 59 5.82 -5.32 4.16
N THR A 60 5.77 -4.04 3.79
CA THR A 60 6.75 -3.43 2.86
C THR A 60 8.16 -3.44 3.44
N ILE A 61 8.34 -3.14 4.73
CA ILE A 61 9.66 -3.19 5.38
C ILE A 61 10.23 -4.60 5.34
N VAL A 62 9.44 -5.62 5.70
CA VAL A 62 9.89 -7.03 5.64
C VAL A 62 10.31 -7.41 4.23
N ALA A 63 9.50 -7.07 3.21
CA ALA A 63 9.82 -7.36 1.82
C ALA A 63 11.13 -6.68 1.36
N ILE A 64 11.36 -5.42 1.77
CA ILE A 64 12.62 -4.72 1.47
C ILE A 64 13.80 -5.44 2.14
N LEU A 65 13.70 -5.76 3.44
CA LEU A 65 14.78 -6.42 4.17
C LEU A 65 15.13 -7.78 3.56
N GLU A 66 14.14 -8.60 3.19
CA GLU A 66 14.38 -9.93 2.64
C GLU A 66 14.90 -9.90 1.20
N ASN A 67 14.36 -9.01 0.34
CA ASN A 67 14.74 -8.98 -1.08
C ASN A 67 16.00 -8.15 -1.36
N TYR A 68 16.41 -7.26 -0.46
CA TYR A 68 17.62 -6.43 -0.61
C TYR A 68 18.75 -6.82 0.35
N GLN A 69 18.65 -7.96 1.05
CA GLN A 69 19.76 -8.47 1.85
C GLN A 69 20.95 -8.88 0.96
N ASN A 70 22.15 -8.59 1.45
CA ASN A 70 23.41 -8.99 0.82
C ASN A 70 24.06 -10.13 1.63
N GLU A 71 25.02 -10.85 1.05
CA GLU A 71 25.70 -12.00 1.70
C GLU A 71 26.42 -11.62 3.01
N ASP A 72 26.92 -10.39 3.13
CA ASP A 72 27.54 -9.86 4.36
C ASP A 72 26.52 -9.53 5.48
N GLY A 73 25.23 -9.65 5.17
CA GLY A 73 24.10 -9.30 6.04
C GLY A 73 23.84 -7.81 6.14
N SER A 74 24.41 -6.99 5.26
CA SER A 74 23.92 -5.63 5.01
C SER A 74 22.65 -5.66 4.16
N VAL A 75 21.86 -4.58 4.18
CA VAL A 75 20.69 -4.43 3.31
C VAL A 75 20.90 -3.24 2.40
N THR A 76 20.80 -3.46 1.09
CA THR A 76 20.85 -2.39 0.09
C THR A 76 19.58 -1.54 0.19
N ILE A 77 19.72 -0.22 0.32
CA ILE A 77 18.58 0.69 0.37
C ILE A 77 18.11 0.95 -1.08
N PRO A 78 16.82 0.68 -1.41
CA PRO A 78 16.25 1.04 -2.70
C PRO A 78 16.52 2.51 -3.05
N GLU A 79 16.93 2.79 -4.28
CA GLU A 79 17.38 4.13 -4.70
C GLU A 79 16.36 5.23 -4.36
N VAL A 80 15.08 4.94 -4.56
CA VAL A 80 13.96 5.85 -4.27
C VAL A 80 13.82 6.22 -2.79
N LEU A 81 14.37 5.41 -1.87
CA LEU A 81 14.33 5.66 -0.43
C LEU A 81 15.55 6.42 0.08
N ARG A 82 16.67 6.46 -0.68
CA ARG A 82 17.93 7.07 -0.23
C ARG A 82 17.79 8.56 0.15
N PRO A 83 17.01 9.42 -0.54
CA PRO A 83 16.80 10.81 -0.13
C PRO A 83 16.16 10.94 1.26
N TYR A 84 15.33 9.97 1.65
CA TYR A 84 14.68 9.93 2.98
C TYR A 84 15.59 9.36 4.07
N MET A 85 16.72 8.77 3.68
CA MET A 85 17.71 8.12 4.55
C MET A 85 19.03 8.92 4.59
N GLY A 86 18.99 10.22 4.27
CA GLY A 86 20.20 11.07 4.27
C GLY A 86 21.25 10.68 3.23
N GLY A 87 20.83 10.06 2.12
CA GLY A 87 21.73 9.60 1.05
C GLY A 87 22.41 8.27 1.34
N GLN A 88 22.08 7.58 2.44
CA GLN A 88 22.62 6.26 2.74
C GLN A 88 22.22 5.24 1.67
N GLU A 89 23.18 4.42 1.24
CA GLU A 89 22.96 3.38 0.22
C GLU A 89 22.76 1.98 0.81
N LYS A 90 23.22 1.76 2.05
CA LYS A 90 23.16 0.47 2.73
C LYS A 90 22.88 0.65 4.22
N ILE A 91 22.16 -0.32 4.80
CA ILE A 91 22.05 -0.54 6.23
C ILE A 91 23.08 -1.61 6.60
N THR A 92 24.03 -1.29 7.48
CA THR A 92 25.08 -2.22 7.92
C THR A 92 24.88 -2.63 9.37
N LYS A 93 25.42 -3.80 9.74
CA LYS A 93 25.52 -4.21 11.15
C LYS A 93 26.42 -3.22 11.89
N LYS A 94 26.07 -2.95 13.15
CA LYS A 94 26.94 -2.22 14.08
C LYS A 94 28.07 -3.12 14.56
#